data_AF-A0A7C2S1M5-F1
#
_entry.id   AF-A0A7C2S1M5-F1
#
_cell.length_a   1.000
_cell.length_b   1.000
_cell.length_c   1.000
_cell.angle_alpha   90.00
_cell.angle_beta   90.00
_cell.angle_gamma   90.00
#
_symmetry.space_group_name_H-M   'P 1'
#
loop_
_entity.id
_entity.type
_entity.pdbx_description
1 polymer ?
#
loop_
_entity_poly.entity_id
_entity_poly.type
_entity_poly.pdbx_seq_one_letter_code
_entity_poly.pdbx_strand_id
1 'polypeptide(L)'
;MRVESRERLRRTWRRIRGRYVEQPRLDFREWVAVEYEEGGEWVQMVTDRWEEGMEDRVREAGLVEIEVETLSLEEIYGYVLRETDQER
;
A
#
# COMPACT_ATOMS: atom_id res chain seq x y z
N MET A 1 10.86 -19.72 -15.11
CA MET A 1 9.81 -19.02 -14.33
C MET A 1 10.46 -18.03 -13.35
N ARG A 2 10.92 -16.84 -13.80
CA ARG A 2 11.53 -15.84 -12.88
C ARG A 2 11.41 -14.37 -13.31
N VAL A 3 11.26 -14.06 -14.61
CA VAL A 3 11.17 -12.66 -15.09
C VAL A 3 9.73 -12.14 -15.02
N GLU A 4 8.76 -12.88 -15.54
CA GLU A 4 7.35 -12.48 -15.55
C GLU A 4 6.80 -12.21 -14.13
N SER A 5 7.20 -13.02 -13.14
CA SER A 5 6.81 -12.80 -11.75
C SER A 5 7.35 -11.49 -11.19
N ARG A 6 8.57 -11.06 -11.55
CA ARG A 6 9.18 -9.81 -11.07
C ARG A 6 8.53 -8.59 -11.69
N GLU A 7 8.26 -8.63 -12.99
CA GLU A 7 7.56 -7.55 -13.69
C GLU A 7 6.12 -7.40 -13.19
N ARG A 8 5.44 -8.53 -12.94
CA ARG A 8 4.11 -8.54 -12.35
C ARG A 8 4.10 -7.91 -10.95
N LEU A 9 5.04 -8.27 -10.08
CA LEU A 9 5.15 -7.67 -8.74
C LEU A 9 5.32 -6.15 -8.84
N ARG A 10 6.24 -5.66 -9.69
CA ARG A 10 6.43 -4.22 -9.90
C ARG A 10 5.21 -3.49 -10.49
N ARG A 11 4.36 -4.19 -11.23
CA ARG A 11 3.13 -3.60 -11.80
C ARG A 11 2.02 -3.45 -10.77
N THR A 12 1.93 -4.39 -9.83
CA THR A 12 0.78 -4.54 -8.92
C THR A 12 1.06 -4.00 -7.53
N TRP A 13 2.32 -3.88 -7.13
CA TRP A 13 2.67 -3.35 -5.81
C TRP A 13 2.79 -1.84 -5.83
N ARG A 14 2.10 -1.16 -4.91
CA ARG A 14 2.20 0.28 -4.70
C ARG A 14 2.27 0.63 -3.23
N ARG A 15 3.06 1.68 -2.96
CA ARG A 15 2.99 2.46 -1.74
C ARG A 15 2.14 3.69 -2.03
N ILE A 16 1.18 3.95 -1.16
CA ILE A 16 0.31 5.12 -1.21
C ILE A 16 0.52 5.88 0.09
N ARG A 17 0.88 7.14 -0.02
CA ARG A 17 0.96 8.07 1.11
C ARG A 17 -0.12 9.12 0.94
N GLY A 18 -0.81 9.44 2.01
CA GLY A 18 -1.86 10.47 1.95
C GLY A 18 -2.08 11.12 3.30
N ARG A 19 -2.54 12.36 3.23
CA ARG A 19 -2.97 13.12 4.39
C ARG A 19 -4.43 12.81 4.70
N TYR A 20 -4.80 12.79 5.98
CA TYR A 20 -6.18 12.67 6.43
C TYR A 20 -6.45 13.63 7.59
N VAL A 21 -7.68 14.15 7.66
CA VAL A 21 -8.13 15.03 8.76
C VAL A 21 -8.88 14.20 9.82
N GLU A 22 -9.65 13.22 9.38
CA GLU A 22 -10.30 12.22 10.22
C GLU A 22 -9.85 10.83 9.78
N GLN A 23 -9.91 9.85 10.70
CA GLN A 23 -9.38 8.51 10.43
C GLN A 23 -10.05 7.90 9.18
N PRO A 24 -9.27 7.53 8.14
CA PRO A 24 -9.82 7.08 6.88
C PRO A 24 -10.48 5.71 7.01
N ARG A 25 -11.56 5.50 6.26
CA ARG A 25 -12.31 4.23 6.25
C ARG A 25 -11.73 3.29 5.21
N LEU A 26 -10.68 2.58 5.61
CA LEU A 26 -9.94 1.66 4.75
C LEU A 26 -10.50 0.23 4.84
N ASP A 27 -10.64 -0.47 3.70
CA ASP A 27 -10.87 -1.91 3.70
C ASP A 27 -9.54 -2.65 3.91
N PHE A 28 -9.35 -3.21 5.11
CA PHE A 28 -8.13 -3.93 5.49
C PHE A 28 -7.78 -5.11 4.57
N ARG A 29 -8.71 -5.61 3.74
CA ARG A 29 -8.42 -6.67 2.76
C ARG A 29 -7.67 -6.19 1.52
N GLU A 30 -7.63 -4.89 1.29
CA GLU A 30 -6.94 -4.26 0.16
C GLU A 30 -5.49 -3.86 0.50
N TRP A 31 -5.10 -3.92 1.78
CA TRP A 31 -3.83 -3.42 2.29
C TRP A 31 -2.99 -4.52 2.91
N VAL A 32 -1.76 -4.63 2.40
CA VAL A 32 -0.69 -5.45 2.98
C VAL A 32 -0.13 -4.81 4.25
N ALA A 33 -0.06 -3.47 4.28
CA ALA A 33 0.38 -2.72 5.44
C ALA A 33 -0.30 -1.36 5.51
N VAL A 34 -0.55 -0.89 6.74
CA VAL A 34 -1.04 0.46 7.04
C VAL A 34 -0.23 1.01 8.22
N GLU A 35 0.46 2.12 8.01
CA GLU A 35 1.36 2.75 8.97
C GLU A 35 0.95 4.22 9.13
N TYR A 36 0.57 4.62 10.35
CA TYR A 36 0.25 6.01 10.67
C TYR A 36 1.51 6.76 11.11
N GLU A 37 1.79 7.92 10.52
CA GLU A 37 2.95 8.74 10.88
C GLU A 37 2.78 9.42 12.25
N GLU A 38 3.88 9.56 12.98
CA GLU A 38 3.91 10.34 14.22
C GLU A 38 3.59 11.81 13.91
N GLY A 39 2.50 12.33 14.49
CA GLY A 39 1.97 13.67 14.17
C GLY A 39 0.53 13.64 13.66
N GLY A 40 0.00 12.46 13.30
CA GLY A 40 -1.44 12.19 13.28
C GLY A 40 -2.21 12.62 12.05
N GLU A 41 -1.55 13.08 10.99
CA GLU A 41 -2.22 13.55 9.78
C GLU A 41 -1.83 12.80 8.52
N TRP A 42 -0.82 11.92 8.58
CA TRP A 42 -0.32 11.18 7.42
C TRP A 42 -0.41 9.68 7.67
N VAL A 43 -0.80 8.95 6.63
CA VAL A 43 -0.80 7.49 6.61
C VAL A 43 -0.10 7.01 5.36
N GLN A 44 0.67 5.95 5.54
CA GLN A 44 1.29 5.18 4.47
C GLN A 44 0.60 3.82 4.40
N MET A 45 0.22 3.43 3.19
CA MET A 45 -0.42 2.14 2.91
C MET A 45 0.35 1.42 1.81
N VAL A 46 0.37 0.10 1.88
CA VAL A 46 0.96 -0.75 0.84
C VAL A 46 -0.08 -1.75 0.37
N THR A 47 -0.18 -1.92 -0.94
CA THR A 47 -1.07 -2.89 -1.60
C THR A 47 -0.29 -3.71 -2.62
N ASP A 48 -0.65 -4.99 -2.76
CA ASP A 48 -0.16 -5.90 -3.79
C ASP A 48 -1.12 -6.01 -5.00
N ARG A 49 -2.18 -5.17 -5.02
CA ARG A 49 -3.31 -5.26 -5.96
C ARG A 49 -3.63 -3.95 -6.67
N TRP A 50 -2.62 -3.16 -6.97
CA TRP A 50 -2.80 -1.91 -7.68
C TRP A 50 -3.57 -2.09 -8.99
N GLU A 51 -4.67 -1.34 -9.10
CA GLU A 51 -5.58 -1.35 -10.25
C GLU A 51 -6.13 0.06 -10.53
N GLU A 52 -6.74 0.21 -11.70
CA GLU A 52 -7.42 1.45 -12.09
C GLU A 52 -8.55 1.77 -11.11
N GLY A 53 -8.66 3.04 -10.69
CA GLY A 53 -9.65 3.50 -9.72
C GLY A 53 -9.26 3.32 -8.25
N MET A 54 -8.14 2.67 -7.93
CA MET A 54 -7.69 2.54 -6.54
C MET A 54 -7.34 3.90 -5.91
N GLU A 55 -6.81 4.84 -6.70
CA GLU A 55 -6.63 6.23 -6.23
C GLU A 55 -7.94 6.91 -5.84
N ASP A 56 -9.00 6.67 -6.60
CA ASP A 56 -10.30 7.27 -6.31
C ASP A 56 -10.92 6.64 -5.06
N ARG A 57 -10.74 5.33 -4.86
CA ARG A 57 -11.15 4.65 -3.61
C ARG A 57 -10.47 5.24 -2.39
N VAL A 58 -9.15 5.50 -2.43
CA VAL A 58 -8.46 6.10 -1.28
C VAL A 58 -8.91 7.54 -1.03
N ARG A 59 -9.24 8.30 -2.08
CA ARG A 59 -9.87 9.63 -1.95
C ARG A 59 -11.24 9.54 -1.29
N GLU A 60 -12.08 8.62 -1.74
CA GLU A 60 -13.41 8.36 -1.17
C GLU A 60 -13.33 7.90 0.29
N ALA A 61 -12.25 7.20 0.67
CA ALA A 61 -11.97 6.80 2.04
C ALA A 61 -11.54 7.96 2.96
N GLY A 62 -11.29 9.15 2.41
CA GLY A 62 -10.98 10.37 3.15
C GLY A 62 -9.53 10.86 3.04
N LEU A 63 -8.73 10.28 2.14
CA LEU A 63 -7.35 10.70 1.92
C LEU A 63 -7.26 11.87 0.92
N VAL A 64 -6.40 12.82 1.23
CA VAL A 64 -6.04 13.97 0.40
C VAL A 64 -4.52 14.03 0.23
N GLU A 65 -4.02 14.89 -0.66
CA GLU A 65 -2.58 15.04 -0.90
C GLU A 65 -1.87 13.69 -1.16
N ILE A 66 -2.46 12.89 -2.05
CA ILE A 66 -2.04 11.51 -2.28
C ILE A 66 -0.80 11.44 -3.16
N GLU A 67 0.19 10.69 -2.70
CA GLU A 67 1.41 10.32 -3.40
C GLU A 67 1.41 8.81 -3.63
N VAL A 68 1.70 8.39 -4.87
CA VAL A 68 1.72 6.98 -5.25
C VAL A 68 3.09 6.62 -5.80
N GLU A 69 3.72 5.60 -5.23
CA GLU A 69 5.07 5.17 -5.57
C GLU A 69 5.13 3.69 -5.92
N THR A 70 6.01 3.37 -6.88
CA THR A 70 6.38 1.98 -7.17
C THR A 70 7.35 1.47 -6.13
N LEU A 71 7.15 0.23 -5.65
CA LEU A 71 8.08 -0.41 -4.73
C LEU A 71 9.20 -1.13 -5.48
N SER A 72 10.41 -1.08 -4.92
CA SER A 72 11.51 -1.94 -5.35
C SER A 72 11.22 -3.41 -5.01
N LEU A 73 11.92 -4.34 -5.68
CA LEU A 73 11.76 -5.77 -5.36
C LEU A 73 12.19 -6.07 -3.93
N GLU A 74 13.22 -5.40 -3.42
CA GLU A 74 13.71 -5.56 -2.05
C GLU A 74 12.63 -5.18 -1.02
N GLU A 75 11.98 -4.02 -1.21
CA GLU A 75 10.88 -3.60 -0.35
C GLU A 75 9.71 -4.58 -0.39
N ILE A 76 9.32 -5.05 -1.59
CA ILE A 76 8.24 -6.04 -1.76
C ILE A 76 8.56 -7.33 -0.98
N TYR A 77 9.77 -7.87 -1.13
CA TYR A 77 10.16 -9.07 -0.36
C TYR A 77 10.15 -8.82 1.15
N GLY A 78 10.48 -7.60 1.59
CA GLY A 78 10.40 -7.21 2.99
C GLY A 78 8.99 -7.27 3.58
N TYR A 79 7.95 -6.98 2.79
CA TYR A 79 6.55 -7.13 3.21
C TYR A 79 6.11 -8.59 3.23
N VAL A 80 6.38 -9.33 2.15
CA VAL A 80 6.01 -10.76 2.03
C VAL A 80 6.62 -11.60 3.17
N LEU A 81 7.88 -11.34 3.52
CA LEU A 81 8.55 -12.07 4.61
C LEU A 81 7.97 -11.72 5.99
N ARG A 82 7.57 -10.45 6.21
CA ARG A 82 6.96 -10.02 7.47
C ARG A 82 5.56 -10.62 7.69
N GLU A 83 4.75 -10.74 6.64
CA GLU A 83 3.45 -11.39 6.73
C GLU A 83 3.60 -12.88 7.10
N THR A 84 4.59 -13.57 6.52
CA THR A 84 4.84 -14.99 6.77
C THR A 84 5.25 -15.28 8.23
N ASP A 85 5.88 -14.32 8.91
CA ASP A 85 6.26 -14.44 10.32
C ASP A 85 5.09 -14.19 11.29
N GLN A 86 4.05 -13.45 10.89
CA GLN A 86 2.86 -13.20 11.72
C GLN A 86 1.82 -14.33 11.69
N GLU A 87 1.94 -15.27 10.74
CA GLU A 87 1.09 -16.46 10.64
C GLU A 87 1.64 -17.69 11.40
N ARG A 88 2.75 -17.56 12.14
CA ARG A 88 3.37 -18.65 12.93
C ARG A 88 3.08 -18.60 14.43
#